data_AF-A0A1H9I5H8-F1
#
_entry.id   AF-A0A1H9I5H8-F1
#
_cell.length_a   1.000
_cell.length_b   1.000
_cell.length_c   1.000
_cell.angle_alpha   90.00
_cell.angle_beta   90.00
_cell.angle_gamma   90.00
#
_symmetry.space_group_name_H-M   'P 1'
#
loop_
_entity.id
_entity.type
_entity.pdbx_description
1 polymer ?
#
loop_
_entity_poly.entity_id
_entity_poly.type
_entity_poly.pdbx_seq_one_letter_code
_entity_poly.pdbx_strand_id
1 'polypeptide(L)'
;MEPEPSERTVFAAQFLGSLGRTHPGLTLGAVEALRLAPLVEAWWDAGANNSQVRAALTDGLPARVHSAQALVENRLRRKRPAPPTPTPATTVELELRKPGATAFRDAARRGGATVRALLRSGRQPAPA
;
A
#
# COMPACT_ATOMS: atom_id res chain seq x y z
N MET A 1 -13.54 -23.13 21.85
CA MET A 1 -12.98 -21.79 22.14
C MET A 1 -12.71 -21.19 20.77
N GLU A 2 -13.69 -20.48 20.19
CA GLU A 2 -13.41 -19.71 18.98
C GLU A 2 -12.37 -18.65 19.37
N PRO A 3 -11.28 -18.47 18.62
CA PRO A 3 -10.35 -17.40 18.89
C PRO A 3 -11.09 -16.08 18.69
N GLU A 4 -11.13 -15.25 19.72
CA GLU A 4 -11.59 -13.86 19.58
C GLU A 4 -10.81 -13.23 18.42
N PRO A 5 -11.50 -12.62 17.43
CA PRO A 5 -10.84 -12.11 16.25
C PRO A 5 -9.87 -11.01 16.68
N SER A 6 -8.58 -11.22 16.39
CA SER A 6 -7.55 -10.25 16.72
C SER A 6 -7.79 -8.94 15.99
N GLU A 7 -7.28 -7.81 16.52
CA GLU A 7 -7.41 -6.50 15.86
C GLU A 7 -6.90 -6.53 14.42
N ARG A 8 -5.83 -7.30 14.17
CA ARG A 8 -5.27 -7.54 12.84
C ARG A 8 -6.26 -8.24 11.90
N THR A 9 -7.01 -9.21 12.40
CA THR A 9 -8.06 -9.93 11.66
C THR A 9 -9.23 -9.01 11.34
N VAL A 10 -9.65 -8.18 12.30
CA VAL A 10 -10.69 -7.18 12.08
C VAL A 10 -10.25 -6.16 11.03
N PHE A 11 -9.00 -5.69 11.07
CA PHE A 11 -8.45 -4.78 10.08
C PHE A 11 -8.38 -5.41 8.68
N ALA A 12 -7.97 -6.67 8.58
CA ALA A 12 -7.99 -7.43 7.32
C ALA A 12 -9.41 -7.57 6.76
N ALA A 13 -10.40 -7.89 7.59
CA ALA A 13 -11.80 -7.98 7.18
C ALA A 13 -12.33 -6.63 6.69
N GLN A 14 -12.02 -5.52 7.38
CA GLN A 14 -12.39 -4.16 6.95
C GLN A 14 -11.73 -3.78 5.63
N PHE A 15 -10.46 -4.15 5.43
CA PHE A 15 -9.76 -3.96 4.18
C PHE A 15 -10.47 -4.68 3.03
N LEU A 16 -10.84 -5.95 3.21
CA LEU A 16 -11.61 -6.72 2.21
C LEU A 16 -12.97 -6.08 1.92
N GLY A 17 -13.70 -5.66 2.96
CA GLY A 17 -14.97 -4.95 2.80
C GLY A 17 -14.83 -3.60 2.07
N SER A 18 -13.66 -2.95 2.16
CA SER A 18 -13.37 -1.73 1.41
C SER A 18 -13.30 -1.94 -0.11
N LEU A 19 -12.98 -3.16 -0.57
CA LEU A 19 -12.86 -3.46 -2.00
C LEU A 19 -14.20 -3.43 -2.71
N GLY A 20 -15.27 -3.91 -2.05
CA GLY A 20 -16.63 -3.89 -2.60
C GLY A 20 -17.13 -2.47 -2.95
N ARG A 21 -16.64 -1.45 -2.23
CA ARG A 21 -17.00 -0.04 -2.48
C ARG A 21 -16.48 0.50 -3.81
N THR A 22 -15.34 0.00 -4.28
CA THR A 22 -14.74 0.41 -5.57
C THR A 22 -14.93 -0.63 -6.67
N HIS A 23 -15.14 -1.90 -6.31
CA HIS A 23 -15.36 -3.01 -7.22
C HIS A 23 -16.61 -3.79 -6.80
N PRO A 24 -17.81 -3.44 -7.33
CA PRO A 24 -19.07 -4.06 -6.92
C PRO A 24 -19.09 -5.59 -7.01
N GLY A 25 -18.40 -6.17 -8.00
CA GLY A 25 -18.23 -7.62 -8.16
C GLY A 25 -17.39 -8.31 -7.07
N LEU A 26 -16.77 -7.56 -6.16
CA LEU A 26 -15.99 -8.06 -5.02
C LEU A 26 -16.65 -7.72 -3.68
N THR A 27 -17.96 -7.48 -3.66
CA THR A 27 -18.69 -7.23 -2.42
C THR A 27 -18.72 -8.51 -1.58
N LEU A 28 -18.32 -8.40 -0.31
CA LEU A 28 -18.26 -9.51 0.66
C LEU A 28 -19.11 -9.17 1.88
N GLY A 29 -19.81 -10.17 2.41
CA GLY A 29 -20.45 -10.06 3.72
C GLY A 29 -19.42 -9.98 4.85
N ALA A 30 -19.82 -9.46 6.01
CA ALA A 30 -18.93 -9.34 7.18
C ALA A 30 -18.34 -10.70 7.62
N VAL A 31 -19.18 -11.75 7.63
CA VAL A 31 -18.76 -13.11 7.97
C VAL A 31 -17.77 -13.67 6.96
N GLU A 32 -18.00 -13.44 5.66
CA GLU A 32 -17.09 -13.89 4.60
C GLU A 32 -15.74 -13.17 4.70
N ALA A 33 -15.75 -11.85 4.95
CA ALA A 33 -14.55 -11.06 5.12
C ALA A 33 -13.72 -11.54 6.33
N LEU A 34 -14.36 -11.86 7.45
CA LEU A 34 -13.70 -12.43 8.63
C LEU A 34 -13.11 -13.82 8.34
N ARG A 35 -13.82 -14.67 7.59
CA ARG A 35 -13.29 -15.99 7.18
C ARG A 35 -12.06 -15.89 6.29
N LEU A 36 -11.98 -14.85 5.45
CA LEU A 36 -10.87 -14.63 4.53
C LEU A 36 -9.72 -13.81 5.14
N ALA A 37 -9.97 -13.09 6.22
CA ALA A 37 -8.97 -12.25 6.88
C ALA A 37 -7.64 -12.96 7.21
N PRO A 38 -7.62 -14.21 7.72
CA PRO A 38 -6.36 -14.93 7.98
C PRO A 38 -5.49 -15.13 6.73
N LEU A 39 -6.11 -15.22 5.53
CA LEU A 39 -5.35 -15.33 4.29
C LEU A 39 -4.68 -14.01 3.92
N VAL A 40 -5.30 -12.87 4.23
CA VAL A 40 -4.71 -11.54 4.05
C VAL A 40 -3.56 -11.35 5.04
N GLU A 41 -3.72 -11.77 6.30
CA GLU A 41 -2.63 -11.75 7.27
C GLU A 41 -1.43 -12.57 6.80
N ALA A 42 -1.67 -13.74 6.20
CA ALA A 42 -0.63 -14.58 5.63
C ALA A 42 0.14 -13.90 4.48
N TRP A 43 -0.48 -12.97 3.76
CA TRP A 43 0.20 -12.11 2.77
C TRP A 43 1.05 -11.05 3.46
N TRP A 44 0.53 -10.40 4.50
CA TRP A 44 1.28 -9.42 5.29
C TRP A 44 2.51 -10.06 5.97
N ASP A 45 2.38 -11.29 6.45
CA ASP A 45 3.49 -12.06 7.01
C ASP A 45 4.54 -12.43 5.95
N ALA A 46 4.13 -12.57 4.69
CA ALA A 46 5.04 -12.71 3.54
C ALA A 46 5.63 -11.37 3.07
N GLY A 47 5.41 -10.28 3.81
CA GLY A 47 5.93 -8.95 3.51
C GLY A 47 5.10 -8.16 2.48
N ALA A 48 3.93 -8.66 2.07
CA ALA A 48 3.06 -7.91 1.16
C ALA A 48 2.40 -6.73 1.88
N ASN A 49 2.22 -5.61 1.19
CA ASN A 49 1.45 -4.48 1.70
C ASN A 49 0.01 -4.45 1.14
N ASN A 50 -0.82 -3.54 1.65
CA ASN A 50 -2.23 -3.42 1.25
C ASN A 50 -2.43 -3.11 -0.25
N SER A 51 -1.52 -2.37 -0.88
CA SER A 51 -1.65 -2.06 -2.32
C SER A 51 -1.32 -3.28 -3.18
N GLN A 52 -0.34 -4.09 -2.79
CA GLN A 52 -0.02 -5.36 -3.44
C GLN A 52 -1.16 -6.37 -3.31
N VAL A 53 -1.73 -6.53 -2.10
CA VAL A 53 -2.90 -7.41 -1.89
C VAL A 53 -4.08 -6.91 -2.73
N ARG A 54 -4.36 -5.61 -2.72
CA ARG A 54 -5.43 -5.00 -3.53
C ARG A 54 -5.22 -5.29 -5.01
N ALA A 55 -4.04 -4.98 -5.55
CA ALA A 55 -3.72 -5.22 -6.95
C ALA A 55 -3.89 -6.70 -7.32
N ALA A 56 -3.40 -7.62 -6.49
CA ALA A 56 -3.56 -9.05 -6.74
C ALA A 56 -5.04 -9.49 -6.81
N LEU A 57 -5.90 -8.88 -5.98
CA LEU A 57 -7.33 -9.16 -5.93
C LEU A 57 -8.12 -8.50 -7.06
N THR A 58 -7.76 -7.30 -7.48
CA THR A 58 -8.54 -6.49 -8.43
C THR A 58 -8.01 -6.54 -9.87
N ASP A 59 -6.78 -7.01 -10.08
CA ASP A 59 -6.17 -7.03 -11.41
C ASP A 59 -6.70 -8.16 -12.29
N GLY A 60 -7.09 -7.87 -13.54
CA GLY A 60 -7.62 -8.87 -14.47
C GLY A 60 -8.86 -9.60 -13.96
N LEU A 61 -9.85 -8.88 -13.42
CA LEU A 61 -11.11 -9.49 -12.99
C LEU A 61 -11.85 -10.12 -14.18
N PRO A 62 -12.52 -11.28 -13.98
CA PRO A 62 -13.33 -11.88 -15.02
C PRO A 62 -14.54 -11.00 -15.34
N ALA A 63 -15.03 -11.08 -16.57
CA ALA A 63 -16.19 -10.31 -17.03
C ALA A 63 -17.45 -10.56 -16.18
N ARG A 64 -17.59 -11.76 -15.61
CA ARG A 64 -18.65 -12.11 -14.67
C ARG A 64 -18.04 -12.78 -13.44
N VAL A 65 -18.38 -12.26 -12.26
CA VAL A 65 -18.04 -12.84 -10.96
C VAL A 65 -19.31 -13.47 -10.39
N HIS A 66 -19.31 -14.79 -10.26
CA HIS A 66 -20.45 -15.53 -9.70
C HIS A 66 -20.40 -15.66 -8.17
N SER A 67 -19.19 -15.65 -7.60
CA SER A 67 -18.96 -15.66 -6.16
C SER A 67 -17.73 -14.83 -5.84
N ALA A 68 -17.94 -13.72 -5.14
CA ALA A 68 -16.87 -12.84 -4.68
C ALA A 68 -15.96 -13.56 -3.69
N GLN A 69 -16.53 -14.26 -2.71
CA GLN A 69 -15.80 -15.03 -1.70
C GLN A 69 -14.85 -16.04 -2.35
N ALA A 70 -15.38 -16.90 -3.25
CA ALA A 70 -14.58 -17.95 -3.87
C ALA A 70 -13.46 -17.38 -4.75
N LEU A 71 -13.72 -16.28 -5.46
CA LEU A 71 -12.71 -15.61 -6.28
C LEU A 71 -11.59 -15.01 -5.42
N VAL A 72 -11.95 -14.28 -4.36
CA VAL A 72 -10.99 -13.65 -3.45
C VAL A 72 -10.15 -14.72 -2.76
N GLU A 73 -10.78 -15.78 -2.24
CA GLU A 73 -10.06 -16.90 -1.63
C GLU A 73 -9.07 -17.53 -2.59
N ASN A 74 -9.52 -17.85 -3.81
CA ASN A 74 -8.68 -18.45 -4.84
C ASN A 74 -7.46 -17.58 -5.15
N ARG A 75 -7.66 -16.27 -5.30
CA ARG A 75 -6.58 -15.32 -5.59
C ARG A 75 -5.61 -15.17 -4.43
N LEU A 76 -6.10 -15.06 -3.19
CA LEU A 76 -5.25 -15.01 -2.00
C LEU A 76 -4.40 -16.28 -1.87
N ARG A 77 -4.94 -17.44 -2.22
CA ARG A 77 -4.16 -18.69 -2.17
C ARG A 77 -3.15 -18.79 -3.32
N ARG A 78 -3.59 -18.53 -4.56
CA ARG A 78 -2.77 -18.75 -5.76
C ARG A 78 -1.71 -17.68 -5.99
N LYS A 79 -2.01 -16.42 -5.69
CA LYS A 79 -1.10 -15.29 -5.95
C LYS A 79 -0.22 -14.95 -4.75
N ARG A 80 -0.29 -15.71 -3.64
CA ARG A 80 0.46 -15.42 -2.42
C ARG A 80 1.95 -15.32 -2.74
N PRO A 81 2.61 -14.20 -2.37
CA PRO A 81 4.05 -14.11 -2.49
C PRO A 81 4.71 -15.23 -1.69
N ALA A 82 5.76 -15.83 -2.25
CA ALA A 82 6.64 -16.66 -1.44
C ALA A 82 7.21 -15.78 -0.31
N PRO A 83 7.29 -16.31 0.93
CA PRO A 83 7.92 -15.57 2.01
C PRO A 83 9.35 -15.21 1.58
N PRO A 84 9.84 -14.00 1.89
CA PRO A 84 11.19 -13.60 1.54
C PRO A 84 12.17 -14.62 2.10
N THR A 85 12.88 -15.32 1.23
CA THR A 85 13.97 -16.18 1.67
C THR A 85 15.02 -15.28 2.28
N PRO A 86 15.52 -15.54 3.50
CA PRO A 86 16.63 -14.79 4.05
C PRO A 86 17.87 -15.10 3.20
N THR A 87 18.08 -14.34 2.13
CA THR A 87 19.34 -14.34 1.40
C THR A 87 20.39 -13.70 2.32
N PRO A 88 21.55 -14.34 2.56
CA PRO A 88 22.68 -13.59 3.08
C PRO A 88 22.95 -12.47 2.08
N ALA A 89 23.00 -11.23 2.56
CA ALA A 89 23.11 -10.03 1.75
C ALA A 89 24.32 -10.11 0.81
N THR A 90 24.10 -10.62 -0.40
CA THR A 90 24.95 -10.33 -1.54
C THR A 90 24.29 -9.14 -2.20
N THR A 91 24.90 -7.97 -2.04
CA THR A 91 24.52 -6.72 -2.70
C THR A 91 24.35 -6.98 -4.20
N VAL A 92 23.12 -7.11 -4.66
CA VAL A 92 22.81 -7.00 -6.08
C VAL A 92 22.47 -5.54 -6.30
N GLU A 93 23.44 -4.81 -6.84
CA GLU A 93 23.26 -3.47 -7.36
C GLU A 93 22.22 -3.53 -8.48
N LEU A 94 20.96 -3.23 -8.13
CA LEU A 94 19.92 -2.95 -9.10
C LEU A 94 20.26 -1.59 -9.71
N GLU A 95 20.98 -1.65 -10.82
CA GLU A 95 21.21 -0.52 -11.72
C GLU A 95 19.85 -0.09 -12.30
N LEU A 96 19.17 0.73 -11.51
CA LEU A 96 18.08 1.59 -11.90
C LEU A 96 18.55 2.34 -13.14
N ARG A 97 17.97 2.04 -14.32
CA ARG A 97 18.11 2.92 -15.48
C ARG A 97 17.67 4.33 -15.05
N LYS A 98 18.64 5.20 -14.82
CA LYS A 98 18.45 6.63 -14.56
C LYS A 98 17.78 7.27 -15.78
N PRO A 99 16.59 7.89 -15.66
CA PRO A 99 16.31 9.07 -16.46
C PRO A 99 17.25 10.18 -15.98
N GLY A 100 17.82 10.92 -16.93
CA GLY A 100 18.95 11.84 -16.76
C GLY A 100 18.91 12.73 -15.52
N ALA A 101 20.00 12.68 -14.76
CA ALA A 101 20.27 13.42 -13.54
C ALA A 101 20.59 14.93 -13.77
N THR A 102 19.92 15.60 -14.70
CA THR A 102 20.13 17.04 -14.98
C THR A 102 18.92 17.93 -14.76
N ALA A 103 17.72 17.40 -14.46
CA ALA A 103 16.52 18.24 -14.34
C ALA A 103 16.17 18.73 -12.91
N PHE A 104 16.71 18.13 -11.84
CA PHE A 104 16.19 18.40 -10.49
C PHE A 104 16.94 19.48 -9.69
N ARG A 105 18.06 20.02 -10.19
CA ARG A 105 18.89 20.97 -9.42
C ARG A 105 18.56 22.45 -9.64
N ASP A 106 17.81 22.77 -10.70
CA ASP A 106 17.48 24.17 -11.04
C ASP A 106 16.11 24.64 -10.55
N ALA A 107 15.17 23.72 -10.29
CA ALA A 107 13.85 24.07 -9.75
C ALA A 107 13.90 24.50 -8.26
N ALA A 108 14.81 23.92 -7.47
CA ALA A 108 14.96 24.24 -6.06
C ALA A 108 15.60 25.63 -5.80
N ARG A 109 16.32 26.21 -6.77
CA ARG A 109 16.94 27.54 -6.63
C ARG A 109 16.01 28.72 -6.93
N ARG A 110 14.89 28.52 -7.63
CA ARG A 110 13.93 29.62 -7.92
C ARG A 110 12.81 29.76 -6.89
N GLY A 111 12.50 28.72 -6.11
CA GLY A 111 11.45 28.77 -5.09
C GLY A 111 11.90 29.23 -3.69
N GLY A 112 13.20 29.13 -3.37
CA GLY A 112 13.73 29.40 -2.03
C GLY A 112 14.06 30.88 -1.73
N ALA A 113 14.08 31.75 -2.74
CA ALA A 113 14.49 33.14 -2.58
C ALA A 113 13.39 34.04 -2.00
N THR A 114 12.11 33.78 -2.29
CA THR A 114 10.99 34.63 -1.85
C THR A 114 10.67 34.46 -0.37
N VAL A 115 10.83 33.25 0.18
CA VAL A 115 10.49 32.95 1.59
C VAL A 115 11.52 33.57 2.57
N ARG A 116 12.80 33.68 2.17
CA ARG A 116 13.86 34.18 3.05
C ARG A 116 13.96 35.71 3.11
N ALA A 117 13.34 36.43 2.17
CA ALA A 117 13.32 37.90 2.15
C ALA A 117 12.23 38.50 3.06
N LEU A 118 11.10 37.82 3.22
CA LEU A 118 9.97 38.31 4.04
C LEU A 118 10.21 38.19 5.56
N LEU A 119 11.14 37.34 5.99
CA LEU A 119 11.46 37.12 7.41
C LEU A 119 12.56 38.05 7.96
N ARG A 120 13.20 38.88 7.14
CA ARG A 120 14.32 39.77 7.58
C ARG A 120 13.96 41.26 7.67
N SER A 121 12.84 41.71 7.11
CA SER A 121 12.46 43.14 7.15
C SER A 121 11.61 43.56 8.36
N GLY A 122 11.53 42.75 9.40
CA GLY A 122 10.61 42.97 10.54
C GLY A 122 11.23 43.52 11.84
N ARG A 123 12.50 43.93 11.89
CA ARG A 123 13.05 44.62 13.09
C ARG A 123 14.27 45.47 12.76
N GLN A 124 14.02 46.71 12.34
CA GLN A 124 15.03 47.76 12.27
C GLN A 124 15.26 48.36 13.67
N PRO A 125 16.49 48.81 14.01
CA PRO A 125 16.88 49.23 15.37
C PRO A 125 16.86 50.75 15.63
N ALA A 126 16.76 51.09 16.93
CA ALA A 126 17.20 52.31 17.65
C ALA A 126 16.52 53.65 17.29
N PRO A 127 16.77 54.80 17.97
CA PRO A 127 17.61 55.08 19.16
C PRO A 127 17.02 56.07 20.20
N ALA A 128 17.85 56.38 21.22
CA ALA A 128 17.93 57.58 22.09
C ALA A 128 17.72 57.32 23.59
#